data_AF-A0A813JFF2-F1
#
_entry.id   AF-A0A813JFF2-F1
#
_cell.length_a   1.000
_cell.length_b   1.000
_cell.length_c   1.000
_cell.angle_alpha   90.00
_cell.angle_beta   90.00
_cell.angle_gamma   90.00
#
_symmetry.space_group_name_H-M   'P 1'
#
loop_
_entity.id
_entity.type
_entity.pdbx_description
1 polymer ?
#
loop_
_entity_poly.entity_id
_entity_poly.type
_entity_poly.pdbx_seq_one_letter_code
_entity_poly.pdbx_strand_id
1 'polypeptide(L)'
;GKESLSEALLAISGKLKKEVNPKACWFAVEKDLHDPQCRQRHLVVELAKKLPGRPWTDAQPFHDQMFNRQAFNWTQQQEALNTGELSSWVSLRPGRRRDVEDPFVTSRSWLCNELEQGQSREHVYFRVVLEQKKLDEALEKIPYYRLFGADTSTRFFKLFIRGDESSPILLGELGGEVVPDQTTLELTKVTREVEGHRIKGTTETLPC
;
A
#
# COMPACT_ATOMS: atom_id res chain seq x y z
N GLY A 1 -4.35 33.77 9.21
CA GLY A 1 -5.13 33.71 7.96
C GLY A 1 -4.29 33.24 6.78
N LYS A 2 -3.27 34.01 6.37
CA LYS A 2 -2.37 33.63 5.25
C LYS A 2 -1.27 32.63 5.63
N GLU A 3 -0.75 32.67 6.86
CA GLU A 3 0.30 31.75 7.32
C GLU A 3 -0.21 30.30 7.43
N SER A 4 -1.45 30.08 7.88
CA SER A 4 -2.03 28.73 8.01
C SER A 4 -2.28 28.04 6.67
N LEU A 5 -2.54 28.81 5.60
CA LEU A 5 -2.74 28.24 4.26
C LEU A 5 -1.40 27.76 3.66
N SER A 6 -0.30 28.44 3.99
CA SER A 6 1.05 28.08 3.56
C SER A 6 1.45 26.72 4.12
N GLU A 7 1.30 26.50 5.43
CA GLU A 7 1.67 25.24 6.08
C GLU A 7 0.86 24.04 5.55
N ALA A 8 -0.45 24.20 5.36
CA ALA A 8 -1.30 23.16 4.78
C ALA A 8 -0.92 22.84 3.33
N LEU A 9 -0.56 23.85 2.52
CA LEU A 9 -0.10 23.65 1.15
C LEU A 9 1.27 22.97 1.10
N LEU A 10 2.17 23.29 2.03
CA LEU A 10 3.47 22.62 2.15
C LEU A 10 3.28 21.13 2.49
N ALA A 11 2.31 20.80 3.35
CA ALA A 11 2.00 19.41 3.72
C ALA A 11 1.47 18.57 2.55
N ILE A 12 0.84 19.19 1.54
CA ILE A 12 0.33 18.49 0.35
C ILE A 12 1.21 18.69 -0.90
N SER A 13 2.30 19.44 -0.78
CA SER A 13 3.24 19.69 -1.88
C SER A 13 4.38 18.69 -1.83
N GLY A 14 4.36 17.71 -2.74
CA GLY A 14 5.40 16.69 -2.84
C GLY A 14 5.81 16.43 -4.27
N LYS A 15 7.06 15.99 -4.45
CA LYS A 15 7.55 15.46 -5.73
C LYS A 15 7.84 13.97 -5.56
N LEU A 16 7.24 13.13 -6.39
CA LEU A 16 7.51 11.70 -6.37
C LEU A 16 8.92 11.41 -6.89
N LYS A 17 9.68 10.56 -6.20
CA LYS A 17 10.99 10.04 -6.64
C LYS A 17 10.86 9.05 -7.79
N LYS A 18 9.71 8.37 -7.88
CA LYS A 18 9.46 7.28 -8.82
C LYS A 18 8.27 7.61 -9.70
N GLU A 19 8.32 7.10 -10.93
CA GLU A 19 7.26 7.32 -11.91
C GLU A 19 5.98 6.55 -11.53
N VAL A 20 4.85 7.21 -11.70
CA VAL A 20 3.51 6.65 -11.55
C VAL A 20 2.82 6.58 -12.91
N ASN A 21 1.74 5.80 -13.01
CA ASN A 21 0.81 5.83 -14.13
C ASN A 21 -0.41 6.69 -13.75
N PRO A 22 -0.46 7.98 -14.14
CA PRO A 22 -1.50 8.89 -13.68
C PRO A 22 -2.92 8.45 -14.07
N LYS A 23 -3.07 7.74 -15.20
CA LYS A 23 -4.37 7.24 -15.67
C LYS A 23 -4.96 6.14 -14.77
N ALA A 24 -4.12 5.52 -13.94
CA ALA A 24 -4.49 4.53 -12.96
C ALA A 24 -4.39 5.07 -11.51
N CYS A 25 -4.19 6.37 -11.33
CA CYS A 25 -4.16 7.04 -10.03
C CYS A 25 -5.50 7.74 -9.74
N TRP A 26 -5.88 7.78 -8.47
CA TRP A 26 -7.19 8.26 -8.02
C TRP A 26 -7.02 9.13 -6.77
N PHE A 27 -8.03 9.93 -6.46
CA PHE A 27 -8.08 10.65 -5.19
C PHE A 27 -9.49 10.69 -4.62
N ALA A 28 -9.61 10.54 -3.31
CA ALA A 28 -10.86 10.61 -2.59
C ALA A 28 -10.74 11.53 -1.38
N VAL A 29 -11.85 12.15 -0.98
CA VAL A 29 -11.97 12.81 0.32
C VAL A 29 -12.85 11.93 1.19
N GLU A 30 -12.27 11.45 2.27
CA GLU A 30 -12.88 10.43 3.12
C GLU A 30 -13.16 10.96 4.50
N LYS A 31 -14.06 10.29 5.21
CA LYS A 31 -14.29 10.55 6.63
C LYS A 31 -13.18 9.89 7.42
N ASP A 32 -12.70 10.56 8.44
CA ASP A 32 -11.87 9.89 9.44
C ASP A 32 -12.74 8.87 10.19
N LEU A 33 -12.35 7.58 10.12
CA LEU A 33 -13.06 6.49 10.79
C LEU A 33 -12.88 6.55 12.30
N HIS A 34 -11.85 7.26 12.78
CA HIS A 34 -11.60 7.46 14.21
C HIS A 34 -12.32 8.69 14.77
N ASP A 35 -12.89 9.55 13.91
CA ASP A 35 -13.74 10.65 14.33
C ASP A 35 -15.22 10.21 14.30
N PRO A 36 -15.81 9.85 15.46
CA PRO A 36 -17.21 9.41 15.51
C PRO A 36 -18.18 10.51 15.05
N GLN A 37 -17.76 11.78 15.04
CA GLN A 37 -18.56 12.90 14.58
C GLN A 37 -18.37 13.21 13.09
N CYS A 38 -17.45 12.51 12.40
CA CYS A 38 -17.14 12.69 10.98
C CYS A 38 -16.84 14.16 10.60
N ARG A 39 -16.28 14.94 11.53
CA ARG A 39 -15.88 16.34 11.30
C ARG A 39 -14.57 16.40 10.55
N GLN A 40 -13.65 15.48 10.85
CA GLN A 40 -12.38 15.34 10.16
C GLN A 40 -12.54 14.57 8.85
N ARG A 41 -11.78 15.01 7.85
CA ARG A 41 -11.73 14.39 6.54
C ARG A 41 -10.29 14.19 6.10
N HIS A 42 -10.02 13.08 5.42
CA HIS A 42 -8.71 12.75 4.88
C HIS A 42 -8.73 12.87 3.36
N LEU A 43 -7.71 13.51 2.81
CA LEU A 43 -7.41 13.41 1.37
C LEU A 43 -6.60 12.14 1.17
N VAL A 44 -7.19 11.16 0.49
CA VAL A 44 -6.53 9.90 0.13
C VAL A 44 -6.11 9.98 -1.33
N VAL A 45 -4.83 9.73 -1.60
CA VAL A 45 -4.28 9.69 -2.96
C VAL A 45 -3.76 8.28 -3.24
N GLU A 46 -4.39 7.60 -4.18
CA GLU A 46 -3.99 6.26 -4.59
C GLU A 46 -3.07 6.35 -5.80
N LEU A 47 -1.81 5.96 -5.62
CA LEU A 47 -0.77 6.04 -6.64
C LEU A 47 -0.48 4.67 -7.25
N ALA A 48 -0.73 4.53 -8.56
CA ALA A 48 -0.34 3.36 -9.32
C ALA A 48 1.09 3.51 -9.83
N LYS A 49 1.98 2.57 -9.49
CA LYS A 49 3.34 2.52 -10.03
C LYS A 49 3.31 2.40 -11.56
N LYS A 50 4.24 3.08 -12.25
CA LYS A 50 4.38 2.93 -13.72
C LYS A 50 4.78 1.50 -14.10
N LEU A 51 5.64 0.87 -13.30
CA LEU A 51 6.04 -0.53 -13.42
C LEU A 51 5.44 -1.32 -12.24
N PRO A 52 4.36 -2.09 -12.46
CA PRO A 52 3.74 -2.86 -11.39
C PRO A 52 4.67 -3.99 -10.91
N GLY A 53 4.48 -4.42 -9.66
CA GLY A 53 5.24 -5.52 -9.06
C GLY A 53 6.70 -5.21 -8.71
N ARG A 54 7.21 -3.99 -8.95
CA ARG A 54 8.52 -3.57 -8.44
C ARG A 54 8.36 -2.76 -7.15
N PRO A 55 9.12 -3.08 -6.09
CA PRO A 55 9.16 -2.24 -4.89
C PRO A 55 9.78 -0.87 -5.23
N TRP A 56 9.43 0.14 -4.44
CA TRP A 56 10.21 1.37 -4.42
C TRP A 56 11.35 1.14 -3.45
N THR A 57 12.56 0.95 -3.98
CA THR A 57 13.74 0.54 -3.20
C THR A 57 14.32 1.65 -2.32
N ASP A 58 13.87 2.88 -2.50
CA ASP A 58 14.29 4.02 -1.70
C ASP A 58 13.23 4.23 -0.61
N ALA A 59 13.64 4.32 0.65
CA ALA A 59 12.79 4.32 1.85
C ALA A 59 11.71 5.42 1.90
N GLN A 60 11.69 6.35 0.94
CA GLN A 60 10.66 7.38 0.84
C GLN A 60 10.19 7.55 -0.61
N PRO A 61 8.87 7.55 -0.87
CA PRO A 61 8.33 7.75 -2.22
C PRO A 61 8.46 9.20 -2.72
N PHE A 62 8.66 10.16 -1.82
CA PHE A 62 8.78 11.58 -2.11
C PHE A 62 10.22 12.09 -1.98
N HIS A 63 10.56 13.13 -2.73
CA HIS A 63 11.75 13.95 -2.52
C HIS A 63 11.58 14.84 -1.30
N ASP A 64 12.65 15.04 -0.53
CA ASP A 64 12.68 16.01 0.57
C ASP A 64 12.48 17.45 0.07
N GLN A 65 12.92 17.71 -1.16
CA GLN A 65 12.67 18.98 -1.82
C GLN A 65 11.20 19.07 -2.22
N MET A 66 10.47 19.97 -1.56
CA MET A 66 9.10 20.31 -1.91
C MET A 66 9.01 20.86 -3.33
N PHE A 67 7.84 20.67 -3.94
CA PHE A 67 7.55 21.25 -5.22
C PHE A 67 7.36 22.78 -5.04
N ASN A 68 8.34 23.57 -5.49
CA ASN A 68 8.33 25.04 -5.41
C ASN A 68 7.38 25.65 -6.45
N ARG A 69 6.08 25.35 -6.34
CA ARG A 69 5.06 26.01 -7.17
C ARG A 69 4.67 27.32 -6.54
N GLN A 70 4.90 28.42 -7.26
CA GLN A 70 4.50 29.75 -6.77
C GLN A 70 3.01 30.06 -6.96
N ALA A 71 2.33 29.37 -7.88
CA ALA A 71 0.90 29.54 -8.10
C ALA A 71 0.24 28.26 -8.63
N PHE A 72 -0.88 27.87 -8.02
CA PHE A 72 -1.83 26.95 -8.63
C PHE A 72 -2.78 27.79 -9.46
N ASN A 73 -2.83 27.56 -10.77
CA ASN A 73 -3.60 28.38 -11.71
C ASN A 73 -5.11 28.07 -11.57
N TRP A 74 -5.68 28.38 -10.41
CA TRP A 74 -7.09 28.13 -10.09
C TRP A 74 -8.03 29.08 -10.84
N THR A 75 -7.48 30.12 -11.47
CA THR A 75 -8.24 31.14 -12.20
C THR A 75 -7.84 31.18 -13.68
N GLN A 76 -8.80 31.48 -14.56
CA GLN A 76 -8.57 31.62 -16.00
C GLN A 76 -7.48 32.64 -16.35
N GLN A 77 -7.32 33.69 -15.54
CA GLN A 77 -6.27 34.70 -15.74
C GLN A 77 -4.85 34.13 -15.52
N GLN A 78 -4.70 33.12 -14.65
CA GLN A 78 -3.43 32.48 -14.37
C GLN A 78 -3.07 31.39 -15.40
N GLU A 79 -4.06 30.77 -16.04
CA GLU A 79 -3.84 29.80 -17.12
C GLU A 79 -3.16 30.43 -18.34
N ALA A 80 -3.49 31.69 -18.66
CA ALA A 80 -2.89 32.43 -19.77
C ALA A 80 -1.40 32.75 -19.60
N LEU A 81 -0.89 32.75 -18.36
CA LEU A 81 0.49 33.14 -18.05
C LEU A 81 1.49 31.96 -18.06
N ASN A 82 1.03 30.70 -18.12
CA ASN A 82 1.86 29.51 -17.90
C ASN A 82 1.73 28.46 -19.01
N THR A 83 2.03 28.84 -20.25
CA THR A 83 1.83 28.01 -21.44
C THR A 83 2.85 26.87 -21.63
N GLY A 84 3.98 26.85 -20.91
CA GLY A 84 5.04 25.85 -21.10
C GLY A 84 4.94 24.61 -20.19
N GLU A 85 4.98 24.81 -18.87
CA GLU A 85 5.12 23.71 -17.89
C GLU A 85 3.83 22.94 -17.59
N LEU A 86 2.66 23.49 -17.88
CA LEU A 86 1.38 22.85 -17.55
C LEU A 86 1.00 21.70 -18.49
N SER A 87 1.59 21.65 -19.70
CA SER A 87 1.25 20.67 -20.73
C SER A 87 1.51 19.21 -20.30
N SER A 88 2.35 18.99 -19.29
CA SER A 88 2.68 17.65 -18.76
C SER A 88 1.82 17.22 -17.57
N TRP A 89 0.92 18.07 -17.05
CA TRP A 89 0.13 17.75 -15.86
C TRP A 89 -1.07 16.89 -16.23
N VAL A 90 -1.37 15.93 -15.36
CA VAL A 90 -2.51 15.03 -15.53
C VAL A 90 -3.41 15.15 -14.30
N SER A 91 -4.67 15.55 -14.52
CA SER A 91 -5.68 15.53 -13.47
C SER A 91 -6.04 14.09 -13.10
N LEU A 92 -5.99 13.79 -11.80
CA LEU A 92 -6.39 12.48 -11.28
C LEU A 92 -7.90 12.31 -11.32
N ARG A 93 -8.37 11.06 -11.37
CA ARG A 93 -9.79 10.76 -11.32
C ARG A 93 -10.30 10.86 -9.88
N PRO A 94 -11.43 11.52 -9.61
CA PRO A 94 -12.03 11.53 -8.29
C PRO A 94 -12.61 10.15 -7.95
N GLY A 95 -12.62 9.83 -6.66
CA GLY A 95 -13.12 8.58 -6.09
C GLY A 95 -12.02 7.62 -5.68
N ARG A 96 -12.41 6.37 -5.44
CA ARG A 96 -11.50 5.26 -5.18
C ARG A 96 -11.57 4.24 -6.29
N ARG A 97 -10.44 3.58 -6.53
CA ARG A 97 -10.48 2.34 -7.29
C ARG A 97 -11.48 1.42 -6.60
N ARG A 98 -12.50 0.95 -7.33
CA ARG A 98 -13.57 0.18 -6.68
C ARG A 98 -13.00 -1.17 -6.27
N ASP A 99 -13.26 -1.61 -5.04
CA ASP A 99 -12.85 -2.94 -4.55
C ASP A 99 -13.38 -4.07 -5.46
N VAL A 100 -14.53 -3.84 -6.11
CA VAL A 100 -15.16 -4.73 -7.12
C VAL A 100 -14.27 -4.92 -8.38
N GLU A 101 -13.27 -4.09 -8.60
CA GLU A 101 -12.35 -4.23 -9.73
C GLU A 101 -11.26 -5.29 -9.51
N ASP A 102 -10.97 -5.67 -8.27
CA ASP A 102 -10.06 -6.77 -8.00
C ASP A 102 -10.87 -8.07 -7.93
N PRO A 103 -10.64 -9.03 -8.86
CA PRO A 103 -11.41 -10.26 -8.90
C PRO A 103 -11.15 -11.07 -7.63
N PHE A 104 -12.21 -11.63 -7.04
CA PHE A 104 -12.06 -12.64 -6.00
C PHE A 104 -11.37 -13.87 -6.60
N VAL A 105 -10.15 -14.15 -6.14
CA VAL A 105 -9.33 -15.26 -6.64
C VAL A 105 -9.26 -16.41 -5.64
N THR A 106 -9.17 -16.08 -4.36
CA THR A 106 -9.00 -17.00 -3.25
C THR A 106 -9.37 -16.34 -1.92
N SER A 107 -9.53 -17.14 -0.86
CA SER A 107 -9.81 -16.65 0.49
C SER A 107 -8.68 -16.95 1.46
N ARG A 108 -8.65 -16.23 2.59
CA ARG A 108 -7.69 -16.46 3.67
C ARG A 108 -7.67 -17.91 4.14
N SER A 109 -8.85 -18.48 4.40
CA SER A 109 -9.00 -19.84 4.94
C SER A 109 -8.56 -20.94 3.99
N TRP A 110 -8.41 -20.63 2.70
CA TRP A 110 -7.99 -21.57 1.68
C TRP A 110 -6.52 -21.45 1.32
N LEU A 111 -5.97 -20.23 1.35
CA LEU A 111 -4.58 -19.98 0.97
C LEU A 111 -3.60 -20.03 2.16
N CYS A 112 -4.01 -19.51 3.31
CA CYS A 112 -3.13 -19.33 4.48
C CYS A 112 -3.22 -20.55 5.39
N ASN A 113 -2.06 -21.15 5.70
CA ASN A 113 -1.96 -22.32 6.57
C ASN A 113 -1.62 -21.92 8.00
N GLU A 114 -0.55 -21.16 8.19
CA GLU A 114 -0.02 -20.80 9.51
C GLU A 114 0.36 -19.33 9.57
N LEU A 115 0.41 -18.80 10.79
CA LEU A 115 0.88 -17.46 11.10
C LEU A 115 1.97 -17.54 12.16
N GLU A 116 3.16 -17.08 11.81
CA GLU A 116 4.25 -16.85 12.75
C GLU A 116 4.39 -15.34 12.97
N GLN A 117 4.70 -14.94 14.21
CA GLN A 117 4.98 -13.56 14.54
C GLN A 117 6.24 -13.48 15.40
N GLY A 118 6.97 -12.38 15.28
CA GLY A 118 8.09 -12.11 16.16
C GLY A 118 8.52 -10.66 16.12
N GLN A 119 9.45 -10.34 17.00
CA GLN A 119 9.93 -8.98 17.21
C GLN A 119 11.43 -9.01 17.53
N SER A 120 12.16 -8.10 16.90
CA SER A 120 13.53 -7.74 17.22
C SER A 120 13.55 -6.34 17.87
N ARG A 121 14.74 -5.82 18.15
CA ARG A 121 14.88 -4.44 18.65
C ARG A 121 14.41 -3.38 17.65
N GLU A 122 14.48 -3.69 16.35
CA GLU A 122 14.26 -2.72 15.27
C GLU A 122 12.99 -3.02 14.46
N HIS A 123 12.55 -4.27 14.43
CA HIS A 123 11.48 -4.73 13.53
C HIS A 123 10.48 -5.63 14.24
N VAL A 124 9.21 -5.49 13.87
CA VAL A 124 8.17 -6.51 14.07
C VAL A 124 7.97 -7.22 12.73
N TYR A 125 7.87 -8.55 12.75
CA TYR A 125 7.63 -9.33 11.55
C TYR A 125 6.45 -10.29 11.75
N PHE A 126 5.66 -10.40 10.69
CA PHE A 126 4.60 -11.38 10.55
C PHE A 126 4.93 -12.24 9.34
N ARG A 127 4.89 -13.56 9.50
CA ARG A 127 5.11 -14.51 8.42
C ARG A 127 3.87 -15.39 8.28
N VAL A 128 3.29 -15.38 7.09
CA VAL A 128 2.08 -16.16 6.78
C VAL A 128 2.50 -17.32 5.91
N VAL A 129 2.50 -18.54 6.44
CA VAL A 129 2.83 -19.73 5.64
C VAL A 129 1.66 -20.03 4.72
N LEU A 130 1.92 -20.14 3.42
CA LEU A 130 0.92 -20.35 2.39
C LEU A 130 0.94 -21.80 1.91
N GLU A 131 -0.22 -22.33 1.50
CA GLU A 131 -0.29 -23.63 0.86
C GLU A 131 0.18 -23.53 -0.60
N GLN A 132 1.33 -24.14 -0.92
CA GLN A 132 2.00 -23.99 -2.24
C GLN A 132 1.08 -24.27 -3.43
N LYS A 133 0.36 -25.40 -3.40
CA LYS A 133 -0.55 -25.78 -4.49
C LYS A 133 -1.64 -24.72 -4.71
N LYS A 134 -2.15 -24.14 -3.62
CA LYS A 134 -3.21 -23.12 -3.61
C LYS A 134 -2.70 -21.78 -4.12
N LEU A 135 -1.48 -21.43 -3.72
CA LEU A 135 -0.80 -20.26 -4.24
C LEU A 135 -0.61 -20.38 -5.76
N ASP A 136 -0.14 -21.52 -6.26
CA ASP A 136 0.04 -21.74 -7.70
C ASP A 136 -1.28 -21.59 -8.48
N GLU A 137 -2.37 -22.21 -7.99
CA GLU A 137 -3.72 -22.07 -8.56
C GLU A 137 -4.23 -20.61 -8.56
N ALA A 138 -3.84 -19.79 -7.57
CA ALA A 138 -4.17 -18.37 -7.52
C ALA A 138 -3.31 -17.56 -8.51
N LEU A 139 -2.03 -17.89 -8.62
CA LEU A 139 -1.06 -17.20 -9.47
C LEU A 139 -1.28 -17.46 -10.97
N GLU A 140 -1.96 -18.55 -11.33
CA GLU A 140 -2.47 -18.77 -12.70
C GLU A 140 -3.51 -17.73 -13.13
N LYS A 141 -4.25 -17.14 -12.16
CA LYS A 141 -5.33 -16.20 -12.44
C LYS A 141 -4.88 -14.74 -12.38
N ILE A 142 -4.01 -14.42 -11.43
CA ILE A 142 -3.49 -13.06 -11.23
C ILE A 142 -2.00 -13.07 -10.87
N PRO A 143 -1.23 -12.05 -11.27
CA PRO A 143 0.15 -11.96 -10.84
C PRO A 143 0.24 -11.71 -9.32
N TYR A 144 1.32 -12.21 -8.70
CA TYR A 144 1.49 -12.19 -7.24
C TYR A 144 1.34 -10.80 -6.61
N TYR A 145 1.82 -9.74 -7.28
CA TYR A 145 1.74 -8.36 -6.78
C TYR A 145 0.31 -7.78 -6.77
N ARG A 146 -0.67 -8.51 -7.30
CA ARG A 146 -2.10 -8.21 -7.21
C ARG A 146 -2.85 -9.15 -6.26
N LEU A 147 -2.19 -10.14 -5.68
CA LEU A 147 -2.83 -11.11 -4.80
C LEU A 147 -3.04 -10.53 -3.40
N PHE A 148 -2.01 -9.87 -2.86
CA PHE A 148 -2.03 -9.33 -1.50
C PHE A 148 -2.15 -7.80 -1.49
N GLY A 149 -2.76 -7.29 -0.43
CA GLY A 149 -2.76 -5.88 -0.05
C GLY A 149 -2.33 -5.74 1.40
N ALA A 150 -1.60 -4.67 1.70
CA ALA A 150 -1.24 -4.32 3.06
C ALA A 150 -1.49 -2.83 3.28
N ASP A 151 -2.28 -2.51 4.29
CA ASP A 151 -2.48 -1.16 4.77
C ASP A 151 -1.71 -1.01 6.08
N THR A 152 -0.86 0.01 6.16
CA THR A 152 -0.07 0.29 7.37
C THR A 152 -0.22 1.76 7.73
N SER A 153 -0.53 2.01 9.00
CA SER A 153 -0.43 3.32 9.62
C SER A 153 0.55 3.24 10.79
N THR A 154 0.79 4.36 11.46
CA THR A 154 1.71 4.41 12.61
C THR A 154 1.37 3.40 13.69
N ARG A 155 0.09 3.03 13.86
CA ARG A 155 -0.37 2.12 14.92
C ARG A 155 -1.25 0.98 14.44
N PHE A 156 -1.60 0.91 13.16
CA PHE A 156 -2.48 -0.14 12.65
C PHE A 156 -1.82 -0.87 11.49
N PHE A 157 -2.08 -2.18 11.44
CA PHE A 157 -1.65 -3.03 10.35
C PHE A 157 -2.80 -3.90 9.89
N LYS A 158 -3.02 -3.94 8.57
CA LYS A 158 -3.99 -4.82 7.91
C LYS A 158 -3.29 -5.51 6.74
N LEU A 159 -3.26 -6.84 6.76
CA LEU A 159 -2.84 -7.67 5.63
C LEU A 159 -4.06 -8.41 5.10
N PHE A 160 -4.31 -8.40 3.79
CA PHE A 160 -5.50 -8.99 3.20
C PHE A 160 -5.23 -9.54 1.79
N ILE A 161 -6.14 -10.38 1.32
CA ILE A 161 -6.17 -10.85 -0.06
C ILE A 161 -7.08 -9.88 -0.83
N ARG A 162 -6.58 -9.36 -1.96
CA ARG A 162 -7.36 -8.45 -2.81
C ARG A 162 -8.58 -9.20 -3.36
N GLY A 163 -9.75 -8.57 -3.29
CA GLY A 163 -11.03 -9.19 -3.58
C GLY A 163 -11.68 -9.93 -2.40
N ASP A 164 -10.99 -10.11 -1.27
CA ASP A 164 -11.51 -10.71 -0.01
C ASP A 164 -11.19 -9.82 1.21
N GLU A 165 -11.36 -8.51 1.08
CA GLU A 165 -10.92 -7.54 2.10
C GLU A 165 -11.74 -7.58 3.40
N SER A 166 -12.95 -8.14 3.35
CA SER A 166 -13.83 -8.32 4.51
C SER A 166 -13.33 -9.43 5.46
N SER A 167 -12.43 -10.29 4.98
CA SER A 167 -11.80 -11.37 5.74
C SER A 167 -10.27 -11.22 5.71
N PRO A 168 -9.72 -10.17 6.35
CA PRO A 168 -8.29 -9.90 6.30
C PRO A 168 -7.49 -11.06 6.93
N ILE A 169 -6.28 -11.30 6.40
CA ILE A 169 -5.33 -12.26 6.95
C ILE A 169 -4.90 -11.80 8.35
N LEU A 170 -4.57 -10.51 8.49
CA LEU A 170 -4.23 -9.85 9.74
C LEU A 170 -4.94 -8.51 9.80
N LEU A 171 -5.49 -8.17 10.96
CA LEU A 171 -6.03 -6.86 11.26
C LEU A 171 -5.88 -6.58 12.75
N GLY A 172 -5.22 -5.49 13.11
CA GLY A 172 -5.09 -5.10 14.50
C GLY A 172 -4.37 -3.79 14.72
N GLU A 173 -4.47 -3.31 15.95
CA GLU A 173 -3.65 -2.24 16.50
C GLU A 173 -2.31 -2.83 16.97
N LEU A 174 -1.21 -2.13 16.67
CA LEU A 174 0.14 -2.46 17.08
C LEU A 174 0.37 -1.97 18.52
N GLY A 175 1.10 -2.75 19.32
CA GLY A 175 1.44 -2.36 20.70
C GLY A 175 2.39 -1.16 20.82
N GLY A 176 2.82 -0.59 19.69
CA GLY A 176 3.74 0.55 19.60
C GLY A 176 3.58 1.26 18.27
N GLU A 177 4.50 2.18 17.97
CA GLU A 177 4.48 2.94 16.74
C GLU A 177 5.47 2.36 15.71
N VAL A 178 5.06 2.33 14.45
CA VAL A 178 5.88 1.95 13.30
C VAL A 178 6.03 3.11 12.33
N VAL A 179 7.04 3.03 11.46
CA VAL A 179 7.23 3.96 10.34
C VAL A 179 6.61 3.31 9.09
N PRO A 180 5.39 3.70 8.65
CA PRO A 180 4.68 2.99 7.59
C PRO A 180 5.46 2.90 6.27
N ASP A 181 6.25 3.94 5.97
CA ASP A 181 7.07 4.03 4.75
C ASP A 181 8.22 3.00 4.71
N GLN A 182 8.59 2.44 5.87
CA GLN A 182 9.62 1.40 5.98
C GLN A 182 9.03 -0.02 6.03
N THR A 183 7.70 -0.16 5.91
CA THR A 183 7.06 -1.47 5.90
C THR A 183 7.29 -2.19 4.57
N THR A 184 7.79 -3.42 4.66
CA THR A 184 8.01 -4.31 3.51
C THR A 184 7.06 -5.49 3.55
N LEU A 185 6.49 -5.82 2.39
CA LEU A 185 5.75 -7.06 2.17
C LEU A 185 6.47 -7.83 1.05
N GLU A 186 6.90 -9.05 1.36
CA GLU A 186 7.68 -9.88 0.45
C GLU A 186 7.10 -11.29 0.41
N LEU A 187 7.07 -11.89 -0.78
CA LEU A 187 6.77 -13.30 -0.96
C LEU A 187 8.10 -14.05 -1.05
N THR A 188 8.34 -14.93 -0.10
CA THR A 188 9.59 -15.65 0.11
C THR A 188 9.35 -17.16 0.18
N LYS A 189 10.43 -17.91 0.40
CA LYS A 189 10.37 -19.36 0.66
C LYS A 189 11.08 -19.64 1.96
N VAL A 190 10.47 -20.43 2.83
CA VAL A 190 11.07 -20.86 4.08
C VAL A 190 11.26 -22.36 4.04
N THR A 191 12.49 -22.80 4.31
CA THR A 191 12.83 -24.20 4.50
C THR A 191 12.82 -24.52 5.99
N ARG A 192 11.99 -25.49 6.42
CA ARG A 192 11.88 -25.92 7.82
C ARG A 192 11.97 -27.44 7.94
N GLU A 193 12.41 -27.94 9.09
CA GLU A 193 12.35 -29.37 9.39
C GLU A 193 10.90 -29.79 9.62
N VAL A 194 10.51 -30.92 9.01
CA VAL A 194 9.16 -31.48 9.15
C VAL A 194 9.12 -32.34 10.41
N GLU A 195 8.38 -31.89 11.42
CA GLU A 195 8.10 -32.73 12.58
C GLU A 195 7.20 -33.92 12.18
N GLY A 196 7.55 -35.13 12.62
CA GLY A 196 6.74 -36.32 12.41
C GLY A 196 7.05 -37.13 11.13
N HIS A 197 8.03 -36.73 10.33
CA HIS A 197 8.53 -37.60 9.27
C HIS A 197 9.37 -38.77 9.80
N ARG A 198 9.24 -39.94 9.14
CA ARG A 198 9.97 -41.17 9.51
C ARG A 198 11.48 -41.00 9.48
N ILE A 199 11.97 -40.06 8.66
CA ILE A 199 13.39 -39.75 8.50
C ILE A 199 13.66 -38.43 9.24
N LYS A 200 14.48 -38.50 10.30
CA LYS A 200 14.93 -37.31 11.03
C LYS A 200 15.73 -36.38 10.10
N GLY A 201 15.53 -35.07 10.23
CA GLY A 201 16.19 -34.06 9.40
C GLY A 201 15.56 -33.87 8.02
N THR A 202 14.36 -34.41 7.78
CA THR A 202 13.64 -34.10 6.54
C THR A 202 13.18 -32.64 6.58
N THR A 203 13.49 -31.88 5.53
CA THR A 203 13.08 -30.48 5.40
C THR A 203 12.04 -30.29 4.32
N GLU A 204 11.07 -29.41 4.53
CA GLU A 204 10.14 -28.92 3.51
C GLU A 204 10.42 -27.45 3.21
N THR A 205 10.14 -27.02 1.98
CA THR A 205 10.22 -25.60 1.59
C THR A 205 8.83 -25.11 1.20
N LEU A 206 8.32 -24.14 1.94
CA LEU A 206 6.99 -23.59 1.74
C LEU A 206 7.06 -22.11 1.36
N PRO A 207 6.10 -21.61 0.55
CA PRO A 207 5.98 -20.19 0.29
C PRO A 207 5.41 -19.49 1.53
N CYS A 208 5.92 -18.29 1.82
CA CYS A 208 5.42 -17.44 2.90
C CYS A 208 5.62 -15.95 2.61
#